data_AF-A0A0A1DVA1-F1
#
_entry.id   AF-A0A0A1DVA1-F1
#
_cell.length_a   1.000
_cell.length_b   1.000
_cell.length_c   1.000
_cell.angle_alpha   90.00
_cell.angle_beta   90.00
_cell.angle_gamma   90.00
#
_symmetry.space_group_name_H-M   'P 1'
#
loop_
_entity.id
_entity.type
_entity.pdbx_description
1 polymer ?
#
loop_
_entity_poly.entity_id
_entity_poly.type
_entity_poly.pdbx_seq_one_letter_code
_entity_poly.pdbx_strand_id
1 'polypeptide(L)' 'MDGLTFAWSIALIVTAGTLPAGVVRTLAYRSGEVDHTPGMRMVATVAMAVGTVGLVCLVALSVALLAR' A
#
# COMPACT_ATOMS: atom_id res chain seq x y z
N MET A 1 13.55 20.56 -1.67
CA MET A 1 12.87 19.46 -2.39
C MET A 1 11.74 20.06 -3.19
N ASP A 2 11.57 19.62 -4.43
CA ASP A 2 10.44 19.98 -5.27
C ASP A 2 9.15 19.28 -4.77
N GLY A 3 7.99 19.90 -4.96
CA GLY A 3 6.70 19.39 -4.46
C GLY A 3 6.28 18.04 -5.05
N LEU A 4 6.62 17.77 -6.31
CA LEU A 4 6.42 16.50 -6.99
C LEU A 4 7.31 15.41 -6.39
N THR A 5 8.60 15.70 -6.15
CA THR A 5 9.53 14.76 -5.50
C THR A 5 9.09 14.47 -4.06
N PHE A 6 8.60 15.47 -3.33
CA PHE A 6 8.06 15.29 -1.98
C PHE A 6 6.81 14.39 -1.99
N ALA A 7 5.84 14.66 -2.86
CA ALA A 7 4.64 13.83 -3.02
C ALA A 7 4.98 12.39 -3.41
N TRP A 8 5.95 12.20 -4.32
CA TRP A 8 6.43 10.89 -4.72
C TRP A 8 7.05 10.12 -3.54
N SER A 9 7.87 10.79 -2.71
CA SER A 9 8.47 10.17 -1.54
C SER A 9 7.45 9.74 -0.48
N ILE A 10 6.38 10.52 -0.28
CA ILE A 10 5.26 10.13 0.59
C ILE A 10 4.56 8.90 0.02
N ALA A 11 4.22 8.91 -1.28
CA ALA A 11 3.55 7.79 -1.93
C ALA A 11 4.40 6.51 -1.83
N LEU A 12 5.72 6.62 -1.95
CA LEU A 12 6.65 5.50 -1.78
C LEU A 12 6.57 4.91 -0.37
N ILE A 13 6.67 5.76 0.66
CA ILE A 13 6.63 5.34 2.07
C ILE A 13 5.30 4.66 2.40
N VAL A 14 4.18 5.28 2.00
CA VAL A 14 2.83 4.74 2.24
C VAL A 14 2.69 3.38 1.57
N THR A 15 3.10 3.26 0.30
CA THR A 15 3.03 2.00 -0.46
C THR A 15 3.88 0.92 0.20
N ALA A 16 5.14 1.22 0.50
CA ALA A 16 6.08 0.28 1.09
C ALA A 16 5.64 -0.18 2.50
N GLY A 17 5.03 0.70 3.29
CA GLY A 17 4.57 0.37 4.65
C GLY A 17 3.28 -0.43 4.69
N THR A 18 2.36 -0.22 3.75
CA THR A 18 1.00 -0.77 3.84
C THR A 18 0.78 -1.99 2.95
N LEU A 19 1.36 -2.00 1.75
CA LEU A 19 1.09 -3.03 0.74
C LEU A 19 1.65 -4.41 1.14
N PRO A 20 2.90 -4.56 1.61
CA PRO A 20 3.42 -5.85 2.08
C PRO A 20 2.63 -6.40 3.26
N ALA A 21 2.31 -5.55 4.24
CA ALA A 21 1.53 -5.94 5.42
C ALA A 21 0.12 -6.40 5.04
N GLY A 22 -0.54 -5.68 4.13
CA GLY A 22 -1.83 -6.07 3.56
C GLY A 22 -1.75 -7.43 2.87
N VAL A 23 -0.76 -7.64 1.98
CA VAL A 23 -0.60 -8.88 1.22
C VAL A 23 -0.35 -10.07 2.15
N VAL A 24 0.60 -9.95 3.09
CA VAL A 24 0.93 -11.02 4.04
C VAL A 24 -0.31 -11.43 4.84
N ARG A 25 -1.06 -10.45 5.39
CA ARG A 25 -2.28 -10.77 6.14
C ARG A 25 -3.36 -11.39 5.27
N THR A 26 -3.51 -10.93 4.04
CA THR A 26 -4.53 -11.46 3.14
C THR A 26 -4.21 -12.90 2.73
N LEU A 27 -2.93 -13.21 2.51
CA LEU A 27 -2.45 -14.57 2.23
C LEU A 27 -2.63 -15.49 3.45
N ALA A 28 -2.22 -15.03 4.64
CA ALA A 28 -2.37 -15.78 5.89
C ALA A 28 -3.86 -16.08 6.22
N TYR A 29 -4.76 -15.16 5.88
CA TYR A 29 -6.20 -15.39 6.01
C TYR A 29 -6.70 -16.47 5.05
N ARG A 30 -6.19 -16.50 3.80
CA ARG A 30 -6.57 -17.51 2.81
C ARG A 30 -5.95 -18.89 3.06
N SER A 31 -4.77 -18.96 3.68
CA SER A 31 -4.11 -20.24 4.01
C SER A 31 -4.75 -20.95 5.21
N GLY A 32 -5.63 -20.28 5.96
CA GLY A 32 -6.22 -20.82 7.19
C GLY A 32 -5.22 -20.87 8.36
N GLU A 33 -4.08 -20.21 8.22
CA GLU A 33 -2.95 -20.25 9.15
C GLU A 33 -3.16 -19.33 10.37
N VAL A 34 -4.18 -18.46 10.33
CA VAL A 34 -4.49 -17.48 11.38
C VAL A 34 -5.97 -17.48 11.73
N ASP A 35 -6.28 -17.40 13.03
CA ASP A 35 -7.64 -17.31 13.54
C ASP A 35 -8.41 -16.12 12.94
N HIS A 36 -9.60 -16.42 12.42
CA HIS A 36 -10.41 -15.46 11.69
C HIS A 36 -11.17 -14.53 12.65
N THR A 37 -10.51 -13.47 13.11
CA THR A 37 -11.18 -12.42 13.89
C THR A 37 -11.69 -11.30 12.97
N PRO A 38 -12.87 -10.71 13.23
CA PRO A 38 -13.42 -9.61 12.43
C PRO A 38 -12.45 -8.42 12.31
N GLY A 39 -11.73 -8.10 13.39
CA GLY A 39 -10.74 -7.01 13.40
C GLY A 39 -9.55 -7.26 12.48
N MET A 40 -9.04 -8.50 12.39
CA MET A 40 -7.91 -8.81 11.51
C MET A 40 -8.28 -8.65 10.03
N ARG A 41 -9.49 -9.06 9.64
CA ARG A 41 -10.00 -8.88 8.27
C ARG A 41 -10.15 -7.41 7.91
N MET A 42 -10.65 -6.59 8.85
CA MET A 42 -10.76 -5.14 8.65
C MET A 42 -9.39 -4.50 8.42
N VAL A 43 -8.40 -4.80 9.27
CA VAL A 43 -7.03 -4.27 9.14
C VAL A 43 -6.40 -4.69 7.82
N ALA A 44 -6.55 -5.95 7.41
CA ALA A 44 -6.02 -6.42 6.12
C ALA A 44 -6.65 -5.68 4.94
N THR A 45 -7.97 -5.47 4.98
CA THR A 45 -8.71 -4.77 3.92
C THR A 45 -8.26 -3.30 3.83
N VAL A 46 -8.14 -2.62 4.96
CA VAL A 46 -7.68 -1.22 5.01
C VAL A 46 -6.24 -1.10 4.53
N ALA A 47 -5.33 -1.96 4.99
CA ALA A 47 -3.94 -1.96 4.55
C ALA A 47 -3.81 -2.19 3.04
N MET A 48 -4.59 -3.13 2.48
CA MET A 48 -4.64 -3.35 1.03
C MET A 48 -5.21 -2.16 0.26
N ALA A 49 -6.28 -1.53 0.76
CA ALA A 49 -6.87 -0.35 0.12
C ALA A 49 -5.89 0.84 0.12
N VAL A 50 -5.28 1.14 1.27
CA VAL A 50 -4.30 2.23 1.38
C VAL A 50 -3.06 1.94 0.53
N GLY A 51 -2.56 0.70 0.54
CA GLY A 51 -1.41 0.30 -0.26
C GLY A 51 -1.66 0.38 -1.75
N THR A 52 -2.83 -0.06 -2.22
CA THR A 52 -3.20 0.01 -3.64
C THR A 52 -3.37 1.46 -4.12
N VAL A 53 -4.02 2.33 -3.34
CA VAL A 53 -4.10 3.76 -3.64
C VAL A 53 -2.70 4.39 -3.67
N GLY A 54 -1.87 4.08 -2.67
CA GLY A 54 -0.47 4.51 -2.62
C GLY A 54 0.30 4.10 -3.88
N LEU A 55 0.14 2.85 -4.32
CA LEU A 55 0.80 2.31 -5.51
C LEU A 55 0.36 3.04 -6.78
N VAL A 56 -0.94 3.28 -6.95
CA VAL A 56 -1.47 4.04 -8.11
C VAL A 56 -0.88 5.45 -8.14
N CYS A 57 -0.86 6.14 -6.99
CA CYS A 57 -0.24 7.46 -6.87
C CYS A 57 1.26 7.41 -7.17
N LEU A 58 1.97 6.41 -6.64
CA LEU A 58 3.41 6.23 -6.86
C LEU A 58 3.72 6.03 -8.34
N VAL A 59 2.93 5.20 -9.05
CA VAL A 59 3.08 4.97 -10.49
C VAL A 59 2.81 6.27 -11.26
N ALA A 60 1.71 6.95 -10.98
CA ALA A 60 1.37 8.21 -11.66
C ALA A 60 2.45 9.28 -11.46
N LEU A 61 2.94 9.45 -10.23
CA LEU A 61 4.00 10.40 -9.90
C LEU A 61 5.35 10.00 -10.51
N SER A 62 5.64 8.70 -10.62
CA SER A 62 6.85 8.23 -11.30
C SER A 62 6.82 8.55 -12.80
N VAL A 63 5.67 8.35 -13.44
CA VAL A 63 5.46 8.74 -14.85
C VAL A 63 5.62 10.25 -15.02
N ALA A 64 5.01 11.05 -14.12
CA ALA A 64 5.14 12.50 -14.16
C ALA A 64 6.60 12.97 -13.96
N LEU A 65 7.38 12.30 -13.10
CA LEU A 65 8.81 12.59 -12.92
C LEU A 65 9.65 12.21 -14.13
N LEU A 66 9.32 11.13 -14.84
CA LEU A 66 10.02 10.71 -16.06
C LEU A 66 9.69 11.58 -17.27
N ALA A 67 8.48 12.16 -17.33
CA ALA A 67 8.03 13.03 -18.41
C ALA A 67 8.46 14.49 -18.26
N ARG A 68 9.08 14.84 -17.14
CA ARG A 68 9.61 16.17 -16.84
C ARG A 68 11.03 16.32 -17.37
#